data_AF-A0A3N5EWM8-F1
#
_entry.id   AF-A0A3N5EWM8-F1
#
_cell.length_a   1.000
_cell.length_b   1.000
_cell.length_c   1.000
_cell.angle_alpha   90.00
_cell.angle_beta   90.00
_cell.angle_gamma   90.00
#
_symmetry.space_group_name_H-M   'P 1'
#
loop_
_entity.id
_entity.type
_entity.pdbx_description
1 polymer ?
#
loop_
_entity_poly.entity_id
_entity_poly.type
_entity_poly.pdbx_seq_one_letter_code
_entity_poly.pdbx_strand_id
1 'polypeptide(L)'
;GPPELAWNVVKRIGGDAGWYFGTFLWRMRGFVDELLGGPGLSRGRRHVDSVAMGDHLDFWRVVAVEEPCRLLLRAEMLAPGEALLEFRVQALPDGSTELRMTPSFEPRGFWGKVYWWIIAPSHSLMFKPMLRQMVKTAGVRVLSGPFCVTED
;
A
#
# COMPACT_ATOMS: atom_id res chain seq x y z
N GLY A 1 -1.20 7.81 20.46
CA GLY A 1 -2.64 7.60 20.21
C GLY A 1 -2.86 6.12 19.96
N PRO A 2 -4.05 5.57 20.24
CA PRO A 2 -4.30 4.14 20.16
C PRO A 2 -4.07 3.58 18.72
N PRO A 3 -3.48 2.37 18.57
CA PRO A 3 -3.20 1.73 17.29
C PRO A 3 -4.41 1.63 16.36
N GLU A 4 -5.60 1.50 16.93
CA GLU A 4 -6.87 1.35 16.22
C GLU A 4 -7.17 2.55 15.31
N LEU A 5 -6.73 3.76 15.70
CA LEU A 5 -6.89 4.96 14.86
C LEU A 5 -6.06 4.87 13.57
N ALA A 6 -4.83 4.37 13.66
CA ALA A 6 -3.99 4.15 12.48
C ALA A 6 -4.55 3.00 11.64
N TRP A 7 -4.96 1.91 12.30
CA TRP A 7 -5.55 0.75 11.65
C TRP A 7 -6.81 1.07 10.85
N ASN A 8 -7.70 1.91 11.39
CA ASN A 8 -8.92 2.33 10.69
C ASN A 8 -8.64 3.01 9.35
N VAL A 9 -7.49 3.68 9.20
CA VAL A 9 -7.10 4.28 7.92
C VAL A 9 -6.42 3.25 7.02
N VAL A 10 -5.56 2.40 7.56
CA VAL A 10 -4.90 1.29 6.83
C VAL A 10 -5.95 0.37 6.20
N LYS A 11 -6.93 -0.07 6.99
CA LYS A 11 -7.97 -0.99 6.50
C LYS A 11 -8.87 -0.36 5.46
N ARG A 12 -8.96 0.97 5.36
CA ARG A 12 -9.78 1.69 4.36
C ARG A 12 -9.02 2.03 3.07
N ILE A 13 -7.77 1.59 2.90
CA ILE A 13 -7.01 1.77 1.65
C ILE A 13 -7.70 1.02 0.49
N GLY A 14 -7.77 1.66 -0.69
CA GLY A 14 -8.38 1.10 -1.90
C GLY A 14 -9.89 1.33 -2.00
N GLY A 15 -10.49 1.06 -3.17
CA GLY A 15 -11.91 1.33 -3.42
C GLY A 15 -12.24 2.84 -3.47
N ASP A 16 -13.40 3.26 -2.95
CA ASP A 16 -13.86 4.66 -3.02
C ASP A 16 -13.00 5.66 -2.24
N ALA A 17 -12.26 5.19 -1.22
CA ALA A 17 -11.27 6.00 -0.51
C ALA A 17 -9.99 6.23 -1.35
N GLY A 18 -9.81 5.42 -2.40
CA GLY A 18 -8.66 5.41 -3.26
C GLY A 18 -7.36 4.99 -2.57
N TRP A 19 -6.27 5.11 -3.33
CA TRP A 19 -4.92 5.09 -2.79
C TRP A 19 -4.57 6.54 -2.51
N TYR A 20 -4.54 6.92 -1.24
CA TYR A 20 -4.37 8.29 -0.71
C TYR A 20 -3.31 9.17 -1.41
N PHE A 21 -2.42 8.61 -2.24
CA PHE A 21 -1.65 9.30 -3.26
C PHE A 21 -1.34 8.42 -4.48
N GLY A 22 -1.14 9.02 -5.66
CA GLY A 22 -0.67 8.30 -6.86
C GLY A 22 -1.74 7.59 -7.69
N THR A 23 -3.03 7.86 -7.45
CA THR A 23 -4.18 7.31 -8.18
C THR A 23 -4.04 7.40 -9.70
N PHE A 24 -3.36 8.42 -10.23
CA PHE A 24 -3.09 8.56 -11.67
C PHE A 24 -2.06 7.54 -12.20
N LEU A 25 -0.98 7.28 -11.46
CA LEU A 25 0.02 6.26 -11.83
C LEU A 25 -0.59 4.85 -11.70
N TRP A 26 -1.39 4.63 -10.66
CA TRP A 26 -2.16 3.40 -10.50
C TRP A 26 -3.21 3.21 -11.59
N ARG A 27 -3.88 4.29 -12.03
CA ARG A 27 -4.80 4.28 -13.18
C ARG A 27 -4.12 4.02 -14.51
N MET A 28 -3.01 4.71 -14.80
CA MET A 28 -2.23 4.41 -16.00
C MET A 28 -1.74 2.98 -15.98
N ARG A 29 -1.27 2.49 -14.82
CA ARG A 29 -0.76 1.12 -14.73
C ARG A 29 -1.84 0.07 -14.86
N GLY A 30 -3.00 0.29 -14.24
CA GLY A 30 -4.18 -0.57 -14.40
C GLY A 30 -4.73 -0.55 -15.82
N PHE A 31 -4.69 0.59 -16.51
CA PHE A 31 -5.05 0.68 -17.93
C PHE A 31 -4.07 -0.08 -18.83
N VAL A 32 -2.76 0.03 -18.59
CA VAL A 32 -1.73 -0.74 -19.30
C VAL A 32 -1.89 -2.24 -19.02
N ASP A 33 -2.23 -2.61 -17.78
CA ASP A 33 -2.50 -3.99 -17.40
C ASP A 33 -3.72 -4.56 -18.15
N GLU A 34 -4.83 -3.83 -18.17
CA GLU A 34 -6.04 -4.18 -18.91
C GLU A 34 -5.77 -4.32 -20.42
N LEU A 35 -4.98 -3.42 -20.99
CA LEU A 35 -4.57 -3.48 -22.40
C LEU A 35 -3.71 -4.72 -22.73
N LEU A 36 -2.95 -5.22 -21.76
CA LEU A 36 -2.12 -6.43 -21.87
C LEU A 36 -2.87 -7.71 -21.43
N GLY A 37 -4.17 -7.63 -21.16
CA GLY A 37 -5.02 -8.77 -20.77
C GLY A 37 -4.98 -9.12 -19.28
N GLY A 38 -4.46 -8.23 -18.44
CA GLY A 38 -4.48 -8.32 -16.99
C GLY A 38 -5.82 -7.87 -16.38
N PRO A 39 -6.02 -8.07 -15.06
CA PRO A 39 -7.28 -7.77 -14.37
C PRO A 39 -7.62 -6.26 -14.28
N GLY A 40 -6.68 -5.35 -14.52
CA GLY A 40 -6.91 -3.90 -14.46
C GLY A 40 -7.28 -3.38 -13.07
N LEU A 41 -7.97 -2.23 -13.01
CA LEU A 41 -8.51 -1.64 -11.77
C LEU A 41 -9.89 -2.21 -11.37
N SER A 42 -10.44 -3.13 -12.15
CA SER A 42 -11.87 -3.48 -12.15
C SER A 42 -12.29 -4.44 -11.03
N ARG A 43 -11.35 -4.89 -10.19
CA ARG A 43 -11.65 -5.71 -9.01
C ARG A 43 -11.95 -4.78 -7.82
N GLY A 44 -13.19 -4.31 -7.78
CA GLY A 44 -13.71 -3.54 -6.66
C GLY A 44 -13.61 -4.26 -5.32
N ARG A 45 -13.88 -3.53 -4.24
CA ARG A 45 -13.78 -4.02 -2.87
C ARG A 45 -15.09 -4.67 -2.41
N ARG A 46 -15.00 -5.75 -1.61
CA ARG A 46 -16.19 -6.42 -1.04
C ARG A 46 -16.88 -5.60 0.06
N HIS A 47 -16.10 -5.02 0.98
CA HIS A 47 -16.60 -4.18 2.09
C HIS A 47 -15.59 -3.09 2.44
N VAL A 48 -16.01 -1.82 2.47
CA VAL A 48 -15.11 -0.65 2.71
C VAL A 48 -14.49 -0.65 4.12
N ASP A 49 -15.20 -1.18 5.11
CA ASP A 49 -14.79 -1.09 6.52
C ASP A 49 -14.24 -2.41 7.10
N SER A 50 -14.03 -3.44 6.27
CA SER A 50 -13.39 -4.70 6.69
C SER A 50 -12.41 -5.19 5.64
N VAL A 51 -11.32 -5.82 6.07
CA VAL A 51 -10.32 -6.45 5.20
C VAL A 51 -10.13 -7.88 5.68
N ALA A 52 -10.42 -8.86 4.83
CA ALA A 52 -10.17 -10.26 5.12
C ALA A 52 -9.06 -10.81 4.20
N MET A 53 -8.41 -11.89 4.65
CA MET A 53 -7.49 -12.63 3.80
C MET A 53 -8.18 -13.05 2.50
N GLY A 54 -7.52 -12.82 1.37
CA GLY A 54 -8.05 -13.12 0.04
C GLY A 54 -8.90 -12.02 -0.59
N ASP A 55 -9.28 -10.97 0.16
CA ASP A 55 -9.99 -9.83 -0.41
C ASP A 55 -9.15 -9.11 -1.48
N HIS A 56 -9.85 -8.51 -2.43
CA HIS A 56 -9.26 -7.69 -3.48
C HIS A 56 -9.42 -6.20 -3.15
N LEU A 57 -8.32 -5.47 -3.30
CA LEU A 57 -8.24 -4.01 -3.21
C LEU A 57 -7.67 -3.51 -4.54
N ASP A 58 -8.56 -3.29 -5.51
CA ASP A 58 -8.19 -3.02 -6.90
C ASP A 58 -7.34 -4.18 -7.48
N PHE A 59 -6.09 -3.95 -7.85
CA PHE A 59 -5.16 -4.98 -8.34
C PHE A 59 -4.32 -5.62 -7.21
N TRP A 60 -4.61 -5.33 -5.94
CA TRP A 60 -3.97 -5.97 -4.80
C TRP A 60 -4.83 -7.09 -4.24
N ARG A 61 -4.20 -8.19 -3.85
CA ARG A 61 -4.81 -9.24 -3.03
C ARG A 61 -4.28 -9.15 -1.61
N VAL A 62 -5.17 -9.23 -0.63
CA VAL A 62 -4.80 -9.39 0.77
C VAL A 62 -4.24 -10.79 0.98
N VAL A 63 -2.97 -10.87 1.35
CA VAL A 63 -2.28 -12.14 1.62
C VAL A 63 -2.12 -12.41 3.11
N ALA A 64 -2.09 -11.37 3.95
CA ALA A 64 -2.14 -11.50 5.40
C ALA A 64 -2.84 -10.29 6.03
N VAL A 65 -3.60 -10.55 7.10
CA VAL A 65 -4.24 -9.52 7.91
C VAL A 65 -4.21 -9.96 9.37
N GLU A 66 -3.66 -9.11 10.23
CA GLU A 66 -3.60 -9.31 11.68
C GLU A 66 -4.07 -7.99 12.31
N GLU A 67 -5.38 -7.79 12.47
CA GLU A 67 -5.91 -6.53 13.02
C GLU A 67 -5.51 -6.37 14.51
N PRO A 68 -5.08 -5.19 14.98
CA PRO A 68 -4.82 -3.93 14.26
C PRO A 68 -3.35 -3.75 13.82
N CYS A 69 -2.54 -4.81 13.84
CA CYS A 69 -1.07 -4.77 13.78
C CYS A 69 -0.49 -4.81 12.36
N ARG A 70 -1.10 -5.57 11.43
CA ARG A 70 -0.45 -5.87 10.14
C ARG A 70 -1.44 -6.08 9.00
N LEU A 71 -1.10 -5.53 7.84
CA LEU A 71 -1.75 -5.81 6.56
C LEU A 71 -0.70 -6.05 5.49
N LEU A 72 -0.75 -7.19 4.81
CA LEU A 72 0.12 -7.51 3.69
C LEU A 72 -0.70 -7.67 2.41
N LEU A 73 -0.30 -6.91 1.39
CA LEU A 73 -0.93 -6.88 0.08
C LEU A 73 0.05 -7.39 -0.97
N ARG A 74 -0.43 -8.21 -1.91
CA ARG A 74 0.31 -8.68 -3.07
C ARG A 74 -0.31 -8.13 -4.34
N ALA A 75 0.49 -7.51 -5.19
CA ALA A 75 0.01 -7.03 -6.49
C ALA A 75 -0.22 -8.23 -7.43
N GLU A 76 -1.39 -8.26 -8.06
CA GLU A 76 -1.77 -9.28 -9.06
C GLU A 76 -1.64 -8.79 -10.51
N MET A 77 -1.27 -7.52 -10.72
CA MET A 77 -1.04 -6.97 -12.05
C MET A 77 0.09 -7.71 -12.79
N LEU A 78 0.04 -7.73 -14.12
CA LEU A 78 1.06 -8.26 -14.98
C LEU A 78 2.32 -7.41 -14.90
N ALA A 79 3.24 -7.77 -14.00
CA ALA A 79 4.56 -7.16 -13.86
C ALA A 79 5.65 -8.23 -14.04
N PRO A 80 6.84 -7.87 -14.56
CA PRO A 80 7.98 -8.77 -14.64
C PRO A 80 8.64 -8.96 -13.26
N GLY A 81 7.87 -9.41 -12.28
CA GLY A 81 8.26 -9.50 -10.88
C GLY A 81 7.05 -9.61 -9.95
N GLU A 82 7.31 -9.69 -8.65
CA GLU A 82 6.27 -9.69 -7.63
C GLU A 82 6.37 -8.43 -6.77
N ALA A 83 5.24 -7.75 -6.56
CA ALA A 83 5.20 -6.58 -5.68
C ALA A 83 4.38 -6.88 -4.43
N LEU A 84 4.93 -6.53 -3.27
CA LEU A 84 4.29 -6.60 -1.98
C LEU A 84 4.23 -5.20 -1.37
N LEU A 85 3.17 -4.95 -0.61
CA LEU A 85 3.05 -3.75 0.21
C LEU A 85 2.57 -4.16 1.59
N GLU A 86 3.43 -3.92 2.57
CA GLU A 86 3.14 -4.22 3.97
C GLU A 86 2.85 -2.93 4.73
N PHE A 87 1.81 -2.96 5.55
CA PHE A 87 1.55 -1.97 6.59
C PHE A 87 1.74 -2.63 7.95
N ARG A 88 2.52 -2.01 8.83
CA ARG A 88 2.62 -2.39 10.24
C ARG A 88 2.23 -1.23 11.12
N VAL A 89 1.44 -1.54 12.15
CA VAL A 89 1.05 -0.62 13.20
C VAL A 89 1.60 -1.15 14.51
N GLN A 90 2.42 -0.35 15.20
CA GLN A 90 3.05 -0.74 16.44
C GLN A 90 2.82 0.31 17.51
N ALA A 91 2.27 -0.10 18.66
CA ALA A 91 2.23 0.76 19.85
C ALA A 91 3.65 0.91 20.42
N LEU A 92 4.04 2.13 20.75
CA LEU A 92 5.32 2.45 21.36
C LEU A 92 5.19 2.63 22.89
N PRO A 93 6.25 2.42 23.67
CA PRO A 93 6.21 2.52 25.14
C PRO A 93 5.80 3.90 25.67
N ASP A 94 5.97 4.96 24.88
CA ASP A 94 5.58 6.33 25.19
C ASP A 94 4.09 6.62 24.95
N GLY A 95 3.30 5.61 24.56
CA GLY A 95 1.88 5.75 24.23
C GLY A 95 1.61 6.32 22.84
N SER A 96 2.65 6.51 22.02
CA SER A 96 2.52 6.81 20.60
C SER A 96 2.33 5.53 19.77
N THR A 97 2.02 5.70 18.49
CA THR A 97 1.87 4.58 17.55
C THR A 97 2.72 4.86 16.33
N GLU A 98 3.56 3.90 15.95
CA GLU A 98 4.26 3.88 14.68
C GLU A 98 3.38 3.24 13.60
N LEU A 99 3.22 3.94 12.47
CA LEU A 99 2.68 3.38 11.23
C LEU A 99 3.83 3.25 10.23
N ARG A 100 4.22 2.02 9.93
CA ARG A 100 5.24 1.70 8.94
C ARG A 100 4.59 1.17 7.68
N MET A 101 5.15 1.57 6.54
CA MET A 101 4.71 1.11 5.23
C MET A 101 5.93 0.68 4.44
N THR A 102 5.97 -0.61 4.09
CA THR A 102 7.11 -1.26 3.47
C THR A 102 6.71 -1.78 2.10
N PRO A 103 7.06 -1.07 1.02
CA PRO A 103 6.95 -1.58 -0.33
C PRO A 103 8.12 -2.53 -0.64
N SER A 104 7.84 -3.68 -1.24
CA SER A 104 8.87 -4.63 -1.68
C SER A 104 8.59 -5.07 -3.12
N PHE A 105 9.62 -5.17 -3.93
CA PHE A 105 9.51 -5.64 -5.31
C PHE A 105 10.63 -6.64 -5.61
N GLU A 106 10.24 -7.84 -6.01
CA GLU A 106 11.14 -8.90 -6.42
C GLU A 106 11.15 -8.99 -7.96
N PRO A 107 12.14 -8.36 -8.65
CA PRO A 107 12.20 -8.37 -10.10
C PRO A 107 12.52 -9.76 -10.65
N ARG A 108 11.76 -10.22 -11.66
CA ARG A 108 12.03 -11.47 -12.36
C ARG A 108 12.72 -11.22 -13.71
N GLY A 109 13.90 -11.81 -13.88
CA GLY A 109 14.66 -11.75 -15.13
C GLY A 109 15.18 -10.35 -15.48
N PHE A 110 15.67 -10.19 -16.71
CA PHE A 110 16.24 -8.94 -17.20
C PHE A 110 15.20 -7.81 -17.26
N TRP A 111 14.03 -8.10 -17.83
CA TRP A 111 12.93 -7.13 -17.94
C TRP A 111 12.41 -6.66 -16.58
N GLY A 112 12.46 -7.53 -15.56
CA GLY A 112 12.14 -7.16 -14.17
C GLY A 112 13.06 -6.09 -13.61
N LYS A 113 14.37 -6.23 -13.86
CA LYS A 113 15.37 -5.24 -13.42
C LYS A 113 15.18 -3.92 -14.13
N VAL A 114 14.99 -3.93 -15.46
CA VAL A 114 14.74 -2.70 -16.24
C VAL A 114 13.48 -1.98 -15.74
N TYR A 115 12.39 -2.73 -15.53
CA TYR A 115 11.16 -2.19 -14.96
C TYR A 115 11.37 -1.58 -13.58
N TRP A 116 12.11 -2.28 -12.70
CA TRP A 116 12.44 -1.77 -11.37
C TRP A 116 13.18 -0.44 -11.43
N TRP A 117 14.21 -0.31 -12.27
CA TRP A 117 14.97 0.93 -12.43
C TRP A 117 14.10 2.13 -12.85
N ILE A 118 13.08 1.90 -13.68
CA ILE A 118 12.16 2.94 -14.14
C ILE A 118 11.22 3.39 -13.01
N ILE A 119 10.71 2.46 -12.20
CA ILE A 119 9.67 2.78 -11.19
C ILE A 119 10.26 3.11 -9.81
N ALA A 120 11.43 2.58 -9.45
CA ALA A 120 12.15 2.89 -8.21
C ALA A 120 12.14 4.38 -7.80
N PRO A 121 12.40 5.36 -8.70
CA PRO A 121 12.33 6.78 -8.32
C PRO A 121 10.92 7.22 -7.90
N SER A 122 9.86 6.75 -8.57
CA SER A 122 8.48 7.11 -8.24
C SER A 122 8.01 6.59 -6.88
N HIS A 123 8.51 5.44 -6.43
CA HIS A 123 8.18 4.86 -5.13
C HIS A 123 8.52 5.84 -3.98
N SER A 124 9.73 6.39 -3.98
CA SER A 124 10.18 7.33 -2.95
C SER A 124 9.32 8.62 -2.89
N LEU A 125 8.79 9.04 -4.04
CA LEU A 125 7.95 10.23 -4.18
C LEU A 125 6.49 9.99 -3.76
N MET A 126 5.97 8.77 -3.92
CA MET A 126 4.56 8.46 -3.66
C MET A 126 4.27 8.11 -2.20
N PHE A 127 5.19 7.44 -1.53
CA PHE A 127 4.94 6.87 -0.21
C PHE A 127 4.87 7.90 0.92
N LYS A 128 5.71 8.94 0.89
CA LYS A 128 5.66 10.03 1.90
C LYS A 128 4.32 10.79 1.87
N PRO A 129 3.82 11.26 0.71
CA PRO A 129 2.49 11.87 0.63
C PRO A 129 1.36 10.93 1.07
N MET A 130 1.46 9.63 0.74
CA MET A 130 0.44 8.66 1.12
C MET A 130 0.31 8.55 2.65
N LEU A 131 1.43 8.39 3.37
CA LEU A 131 1.44 8.38 4.83
C LEU A 131 0.91 9.68 5.44
N ARG A 132 1.25 10.85 4.88
CA ARG A 132 0.73 12.15 5.35
C ARG A 132 -0.79 12.23 5.21
N GLN A 133 -1.32 11.80 4.08
CA GLN A 133 -2.76 11.83 3.80
C GLN A 133 -3.51 10.81 4.68
N MET A 134 -2.91 9.65 4.95
CA MET A 134 -3.44 8.69 5.92
C MET A 134 -3.55 9.31 7.32
N VAL A 135 -2.49 9.97 7.80
CA VAL A 135 -2.52 10.64 9.12
C VAL A 135 -3.57 11.76 9.17
N LYS A 136 -3.66 12.56 8.09
CA LYS A 136 -4.71 13.59 7.97
C LYS A 136 -6.11 12.99 8.05
N THR A 137 -6.34 11.85 7.42
CA THR A 137 -7.63 11.13 7.44
C THR A 137 -7.93 10.54 8.81
N ALA A 138 -6.92 10.06 9.53
CA ALA A 138 -7.06 9.57 10.91
C ALA A 138 -7.39 10.68 11.92
N GLY A 139 -7.19 11.96 11.56
CA GLY A 139 -7.37 13.08 12.47
C GLY A 139 -6.36 13.09 13.62
N VAL A 140 -5.22 12.42 13.46
CA VAL A 140 -4.18 12.32 14.50
C VAL A 140 -3.01 13.26 14.23
N ARG A 141 -2.30 13.64 15.29
CA ARG A 141 -1.09 14.46 15.18
C ARG A 141 0.10 13.59 14.84
N VAL A 142 0.87 13.98 13.80
CA VAL A 142 2.19 13.41 13.54
C VAL A 142 3.15 13.88 14.63
N LEU A 143 3.74 12.94 15.36
CA LEU A 143 4.80 13.25 16.34
C LEU A 143 6.18 13.27 15.67
N SER A 144 6.41 12.39 14.69
CA SER A 144 7.66 12.27 13.94
C SER A 144 7.38 11.67 12.55
N GLY A 145 8.14 12.07 11.53
CA GLY A 145 8.06 11.51 10.17
C GLY A 145 7.12 12.24 9.19
N PRO A 146 6.82 11.62 8.03
CA PRO A 146 7.34 10.35 7.54
C PRO A 146 8.78 10.46 7.03
N PHE A 147 9.64 9.53 7.43
CA PHE A 147 11.00 9.37 6.91
C PHE A 147 11.10 8.05 6.16
N CYS A 148 12.07 7.95 5.26
CA CYS A 148 12.42 6.66 4.67
C CYS A 148 13.34 5.94 5.65
N VAL A 149 13.00 4.71 6.02
CA VAL A 149 13.86 3.82 6.80
C VAL A 149 14.24 2.68 5.87
N THR A 150 15.51 2.59 5.48
CA THR A 150 16.08 1.36 4.91
C THR A 150 16.40 0.44 6.07
N GLU A 151 15.81 -0.76 6.08
CA GLU A 151 16.33 -1.82 6.95
C GLU A 151 17.70 -2.23 6.41
N ASP A 152 18.72 -2.20 7.28
CA ASP A 152 20.10 -2.64 6.99
C ASP A 152 20.19 -4.15 6.76
#